data_AF-A0A6A0GWV2-F1
#
_entry.id   AF-A0A6A0GWV2-F1
#
_cell.length_a   1.000
_cell.length_b   1.000
_cell.length_c   1.000
_cell.angle_alpha   90.00
_cell.angle_beta   90.00
_cell.angle_gamma   90.00
#
_symmetry.space_group_name_H-M   'P 1'
#
loop_
_entity.id
_entity.type
_entity.pdbx_description
1 polymer ?
#
loop_
_entity_poly.entity_id
_entity_poly.type
_entity_poly.pdbx_seq_one_letter_code
_entity_poly.pdbx_strand_id
1 'polypeptide(L)'
;MKTKGNSFTVNQKKTVQWKQELADKLREQIQHYDRMIVFRFINPRTDLIQDLRKKYRKSKFFLGKNRVLQIALGRTPEEEIDENLHQVSAQLIGQRGILFTNEKLEDIIEFFNSHRVAVHSRPSNLAPMSLTLQPGVLEGFTHNQEPFLRKLGLVTRLKVQNAGCGVPELLIPFTVCTKGKRLTAHQATLLLRV
;
A
#
# COMPACT_ATOMS: atom_id res chain seq x y z
N MET A 1 2.77 -5.76 -34.75
CA MET A 1 1.58 -5.12 -34.15
C MET A 1 1.34 -5.72 -32.76
N LYS A 2 1.39 -4.93 -31.68
CA LYS A 2 1.03 -5.42 -30.32
C LYS A 2 -0.48 -5.23 -30.13
N THR A 3 -1.24 -6.33 -30.19
CA THR A 3 -2.66 -6.35 -29.84
C THR A 3 -2.81 -6.10 -28.33
N LYS A 4 -3.54 -5.03 -27.97
CA LYS A 4 -3.95 -4.79 -26.58
C LYS A 4 -5.00 -5.85 -26.23
N GLY A 5 -4.67 -6.75 -25.30
CA GLY A 5 -5.65 -7.65 -24.71
C GLY A 5 -6.68 -6.83 -23.93
N ASN A 6 -7.91 -6.78 -24.43
CA ASN A 6 -9.01 -6.13 -23.73
C ASN A 6 -9.51 -7.06 -22.62
N SER A 7 -9.23 -6.71 -21.36
CA SER A 7 -9.91 -7.29 -20.21
C SER A 7 -11.37 -6.79 -20.17
N PHE A 8 -12.34 -7.69 -20.00
CA PHE A 8 -13.78 -7.36 -19.87
C PHE A 8 -14.16 -6.57 -18.61
N THR A 9 -13.19 -6.13 -17.81
CA THR A 9 -13.43 -5.29 -16.63
C THR A 9 -13.68 -3.85 -17.08
N VAL A 10 -14.92 -3.38 -16.90
CA VAL A 10 -15.28 -1.96 -17.10
C VAL A 10 -14.68 -1.13 -15.97
N ASN A 11 -13.37 -0.88 -16.05
CA ASN A 11 -12.70 0.10 -15.21
C ASN A 11 -12.87 1.47 -15.85
N GLN A 12 -13.93 2.19 -15.47
CA GLN A 12 -14.08 3.58 -15.88
C GLN A 12 -12.93 4.40 -15.27
N LYS A 13 -12.20 5.13 -16.14
CA LYS A 13 -11.13 6.01 -15.68
C LYS A 13 -11.75 7.15 -14.87
N LYS A 14 -11.16 7.49 -13.73
CA LYS A 14 -11.59 8.64 -12.92
C LYS A 14 -11.55 9.91 -13.76
N THR A 15 -12.73 10.46 -14.06
CA THR A 15 -12.93 11.65 -14.88
C THR A 15 -12.41 12.90 -14.18
N VAL A 16 -12.24 13.99 -14.93
CA VAL A 16 -11.91 15.33 -14.39
C VAL A 16 -12.93 15.74 -13.32
N GLN A 17 -14.21 15.45 -13.55
CA GLN A 17 -15.31 15.72 -12.62
C GLN A 17 -15.08 15.11 -11.23
N TRP A 18 -14.63 13.86 -11.15
CA TRP A 18 -14.30 13.22 -9.85
C TRP A 18 -13.22 13.99 -9.07
N LYS A 19 -12.25 14.60 -9.77
CA LYS A 19 -11.18 15.38 -9.12
C LYS A 19 -11.72 16.71 -8.61
N GLN A 20 -12.64 17.34 -9.32
CA GLN A 20 -13.34 18.55 -8.87
C GLN A 20 -14.20 18.24 -7.65
N GLU A 21 -15.04 17.20 -7.72
CA GLU A 21 -15.85 16.76 -6.57
C GLU A 21 -15.02 16.44 -5.32
N LEU A 22 -13.84 15.84 -5.50
CA LEU A 22 -12.93 15.59 -4.39
C LEU A 22 -12.39 16.89 -3.79
N ALA A 23 -12.07 17.88 -4.62
CA ALA A 23 -11.61 19.18 -4.18
C ALA A 23 -12.73 19.94 -3.46
N ASP A 24 -13.93 19.96 -4.02
CA ASP A 24 -15.07 20.67 -3.43
C ASP A 24 -15.49 20.06 -2.09
N LYS A 25 -15.54 18.73 -2.00
CA LYS A 25 -15.75 18.04 -0.71
C LYS A 25 -14.67 18.39 0.30
N LEU A 26 -13.42 18.51 -0.12
CA LEU A 26 -12.35 18.89 0.80
C LEU A 26 -12.59 20.30 1.35
N ARG A 27 -12.98 21.25 0.49
CA ARG A 27 -13.25 22.64 0.88
C ARG A 27 -14.41 22.74 1.87
N GLU A 28 -15.48 21.98 1.63
CA GLU A 28 -16.62 21.88 2.55
C GLU A 28 -16.19 21.40 3.94
N GLN A 29 -15.29 20.41 4.02
CA GLN A 29 -14.85 19.90 5.33
C GLN A 29 -13.97 20.88 6.11
N ILE A 30 -13.30 21.84 5.47
CA ILE A 30 -12.46 22.84 6.17
C ILE A 30 -13.30 23.62 7.18
N GLN A 31 -14.54 23.95 6.83
CA GLN A 31 -15.46 24.72 7.69
C GLN A 31 -16.14 23.87 8.77
N HIS A 32 -16.08 22.54 8.67
CA HIS A 32 -16.79 21.62 9.57
C HIS A 32 -15.92 21.00 10.67
N TYR A 33 -14.60 21.13 10.55
CA TYR A 33 -13.67 20.50 11.49
C TYR A 33 -12.67 21.50 12.03
N ASP A 34 -12.41 21.39 13.34
CA ASP A 34 -11.49 22.28 14.04
C ASP A 34 -10.02 21.99 13.69
N ARG A 35 -9.72 20.76 13.23
CA ARG A 35 -8.35 20.29 13.01
C ARG A 35 -8.19 19.60 11.67
N MET A 36 -7.10 19.95 11.00
CA MET A 36 -6.61 19.31 9.79
C MET A 36 -5.20 18.78 10.01
N ILE A 37 -5.01 17.47 9.84
CA ILE A 37 -3.75 16.77 10.11
C ILE A 37 -3.23 16.12 8.84
N VAL A 38 -1.95 16.36 8.51
CA VAL A 38 -1.26 15.65 7.42
C VAL A 38 -0.61 14.40 7.99
N PHE A 39 -0.97 13.25 7.44
CA PHE A 39 -0.36 11.98 7.84
C PHE A 39 0.35 11.32 6.67
N ARG A 40 1.43 10.59 6.98
CA ARG A 40 2.15 9.76 6.01
C ARG A 40 1.68 8.33 6.16
N PHE A 41 1.41 7.67 5.04
CA PHE A 41 1.14 6.24 5.00
C PHE A 41 2.28 5.52 4.27
N ILE A 42 2.62 4.32 4.73
CA ILE A 42 3.65 3.46 4.15
C ILE A 42 2.98 2.14 3.79
N ASN A 43 3.10 1.72 2.54
CA ASN A 43 2.51 0.49 2.02
C ASN A 43 0.99 0.37 2.32
N PRO A 44 0.17 1.34 1.88
CA PRO A 44 -1.25 1.39 2.23
C PRO A 44 -2.02 0.18 1.69
N ARG A 45 -3.00 -0.28 2.48
CA ARG A 45 -3.94 -1.34 2.14
C ARG A 45 -5.35 -0.79 2.19
N THR A 46 -6.15 -1.11 1.17
CA THR A 46 -7.50 -0.53 1.02
C THR A 46 -8.40 -0.94 2.18
N ASP A 47 -8.33 -2.21 2.56
CA ASP A 47 -8.98 -2.82 3.72
C ASP A 47 -8.59 -2.10 5.03
N LEU A 48 -7.30 -1.95 5.32
CA LEU A 48 -6.84 -1.24 6.52
C LEU A 48 -7.30 0.22 6.56
N ILE A 49 -7.30 0.92 5.41
CA ILE A 49 -7.82 2.29 5.34
C ILE A 49 -9.33 2.33 5.56
N GLN A 50 -10.07 1.33 5.09
CA GLN A 50 -11.51 1.23 5.36
C GLN A 50 -11.77 0.99 6.85
N ASP A 51 -10.96 0.17 7.51
CA ASP A 51 -11.09 -0.07 8.94
C ASP A 51 -10.74 1.18 9.77
N LEU A 52 -9.72 1.94 9.36
CA LEU A 52 -9.45 3.27 9.95
C LEU A 52 -10.64 4.22 9.78
N ARG A 53 -11.26 4.27 8.60
CA ARG A 53 -12.47 5.08 8.35
C ARG A 53 -13.67 4.61 9.18
N LYS A 54 -13.81 3.31 9.42
CA LYS A 54 -14.86 2.76 10.29
C LYS A 54 -14.61 3.07 11.76
N LYS A 55 -13.35 3.06 12.20
CA LYS A 55 -12.96 3.40 13.58
C LYS A 55 -13.23 4.88 13.85
N TYR A 56 -12.79 5.76 12.96
CA TYR A 56 -12.92 7.20 13.09
C TYR A 56 -14.07 7.74 12.22
N ARG A 57 -15.31 7.29 12.49
CA ARG A 57 -16.49 7.70 11.68
C ARG A 57 -16.77 9.19 11.71
N LYS A 58 -16.45 9.82 12.85
CA LYS A 58 -16.57 11.26 13.06
C LYS A 58 -15.48 12.05 12.34
N SER A 59 -14.41 11.40 11.89
CA SER A 59 -13.32 12.05 11.16
C SER A 59 -13.40 11.73 9.67
N LYS A 60 -12.78 12.57 8.82
CA LYS A 60 -12.78 12.38 7.36
C LYS A 60 -11.36 12.24 6.82
N PHE A 61 -11.11 11.12 6.16
CA PHE A 61 -9.83 10.83 5.50
C PHE A 61 -9.87 11.13 4.01
N PHE A 62 -9.07 12.10 3.60
CA PHE A 62 -8.82 12.42 2.21
C PHE A 62 -7.49 11.80 1.76
N LEU A 63 -7.61 10.76 0.94
CA LEU A 63 -6.49 10.15 0.23
C LEU A 63 -6.75 10.29 -1.26
N GLY A 64 -5.83 10.91 -1.97
CA GLY A 64 -5.97 11.20 -3.38
C GLY A 64 -4.65 11.59 -4.01
N LYS A 65 -4.71 12.09 -5.24
CA LYS A 65 -3.53 12.69 -5.86
C LYS A 65 -3.21 13.97 -5.09
N ASN A 66 -2.04 14.05 -4.46
CA ASN A 66 -1.65 15.22 -3.67
C ASN A 66 -1.83 16.54 -4.43
N ARG A 67 -1.52 16.55 -5.73
CA ARG A 67 -1.70 17.73 -6.59
C ARG A 67 -3.14 18.25 -6.61
N VAL A 68 -4.15 17.39 -6.48
CA VAL A 68 -5.57 17.76 -6.42
C VAL A 68 -5.87 18.36 -5.05
N LEU A 69 -5.42 17.73 -3.97
CA LEU A 69 -5.58 18.23 -2.60
C LEU A 69 -4.90 19.59 -2.41
N GLN A 70 -3.72 19.78 -3.01
CA GLN A 70 -2.99 21.06 -3.03
C GLN A 70 -3.76 22.18 -3.74
N ILE A 71 -4.47 21.87 -4.83
CA ILE A 71 -5.33 22.86 -5.51
C ILE A 71 -6.55 23.18 -4.66
N ALA A 72 -7.09 22.17 -3.98
CA ALA A 72 -8.24 22.35 -3.13
C ALA A 72 -7.95 23.28 -1.95
N LEU A 73 -6.76 23.21 -1.35
CA LEU A 73 -6.32 24.05 -0.23
C LEU A 73 -5.81 25.44 -0.65
N GLY A 74 -5.31 25.58 -1.88
CA GLY A 74 -4.50 26.72 -2.31
C GLY A 74 -3.00 26.39 -2.24
N ARG A 75 -2.21 26.90 -3.20
CA ARG A 75 -0.75 26.68 -3.23
C ARG A 75 0.04 27.91 -2.83
N THR A 76 -0.56 29.07 -2.96
CA THR A 76 0.02 30.36 -2.59
C THR A 76 -0.92 31.04 -1.60
N PRO A 77 -0.44 32.04 -0.84
CA PRO A 77 -1.28 32.80 0.09
C PRO A 77 -2.45 33.52 -0.58
N GLU A 78 -2.39 33.79 -1.89
CA GLU A 78 -3.48 34.46 -2.62
C GLU A 78 -4.58 33.48 -3.06
N GLU A 79 -4.24 32.20 -3.20
CA GLU A 79 -5.16 31.13 -3.60
C GLU A 79 -5.75 30.38 -2.41
N GLU A 80 -5.34 30.70 -1.18
CA GLU A 80 -5.78 29.98 0.01
C GLU A 80 -7.19 30.35 0.42
N ILE A 81 -7.94 29.34 0.85
CA ILE A 81 -9.35 29.49 1.25
C ILE A 81 -9.46 29.98 2.69
N ASP A 82 -8.42 29.70 3.47
CA ASP A 82 -8.31 30.02 4.89
C ASP A 82 -6.83 30.26 5.20
N GLU A 83 -6.56 30.95 6.29
CA GLU A 83 -5.20 31.39 6.64
C GLU A 83 -4.25 30.19 6.79
N ASN A 84 -3.06 30.32 6.17
CA ASN A 84 -1.96 29.35 6.27
C ASN A 84 -2.22 27.96 5.66
N LEU A 85 -3.30 27.75 4.90
CA LEU A 85 -3.53 26.47 4.21
C LEU A 85 -2.47 26.17 3.14
N HIS A 86 -1.85 27.20 2.55
CA HIS A 86 -0.75 27.01 1.61
C HIS A 86 0.44 26.25 2.26
N GLN A 87 0.66 26.39 3.57
CA GLN A 87 1.70 25.65 4.30
C GLN A 87 1.37 24.16 4.37
N VAL A 88 0.10 23.82 4.59
CA VAL A 88 -0.36 22.42 4.62
C VAL A 88 -0.25 21.80 3.22
N SER A 89 -0.62 22.57 2.20
CA SER A 89 -0.46 22.21 0.79
C SER A 89 0.99 21.86 0.44
N ALA A 90 1.96 22.67 0.90
CA ALA A 90 3.38 22.43 0.71
C ALA A 90 3.86 21.11 1.34
N GLN A 91 3.23 20.67 2.43
CA GLN A 91 3.55 19.40 3.07
C GLN A 91 3.01 18.17 2.32
N LEU A 92 2.12 18.30 1.35
CA LEU A 92 1.53 17.16 0.63
C LEU A 92 2.47 16.59 -0.44
N ILE A 93 3.60 16.02 -0.02
CA ILE A 93 4.61 15.42 -0.90
C ILE A 93 4.74 13.91 -0.63
N GLY A 94 4.72 13.11 -1.71
CA GLY A 94 4.86 11.66 -1.63
C GLY A 94 3.57 10.94 -1.20
N GLN A 95 3.69 9.93 -0.35
CA GLN A 95 2.55 9.14 0.16
C GLN A 95 1.97 9.78 1.43
N ARG A 96 1.22 10.87 1.25
CA ARG A 96 0.57 11.62 2.33
C ARG A 96 -0.92 11.82 2.07
N GLY A 97 -1.67 11.95 3.14
CA GLY A 97 -3.11 12.21 3.12
C GLY A 97 -3.49 13.23 4.19
N ILE A 98 -4.74 13.66 4.16
CA ILE A 98 -5.30 14.63 5.10
C ILE A 98 -6.37 13.94 5.94
N LEU A 99 -6.35 14.20 7.25
CA LEU A 99 -7.36 13.81 8.21
C LEU A 99 -8.01 15.08 8.78
N PHE A 100 -9.32 15.22 8.58
CA PHE A 100 -10.14 16.21 9.28
C PHE A 100 -10.79 15.56 10.49
N THR A 101 -10.72 16.19 11.65
CA THR A 101 -11.18 15.60 12.91
C THR A 101 -11.43 16.66 13.98
N ASN A 102 -12.39 16.38 14.87
CA ASN A 102 -12.65 17.17 16.08
C ASN A 102 -12.17 16.43 17.34
N GLU A 103 -11.46 15.31 17.17
CA GLU A 103 -10.87 14.57 18.28
C GLU A 103 -9.59 15.26 18.78
N LYS A 104 -9.17 14.90 19.99
CA LYS A 104 -7.96 15.47 20.60
C LYS A 104 -6.73 15.06 19.80
N LEU A 105 -5.81 16.01 19.63
CA LEU A 105 -4.61 15.83 18.82
C LEU A 105 -3.70 14.79 19.47
N GLU A 106 -3.61 14.80 20.80
CA GLU A 106 -2.81 13.87 21.59
C GLU A 106 -3.23 12.42 21.31
N ASP A 107 -4.54 12.13 21.43
CA ASP A 107 -5.11 10.79 21.20
C ASP A 107 -4.84 10.29 19.76
N ILE A 108 -4.96 11.19 18.79
CA ILE A 108 -4.69 10.88 17.37
C ILE A 108 -3.21 10.57 17.17
N ILE A 109 -2.32 11.44 17.67
CA ILE A 109 -0.88 11.26 17.51
C ILE A 109 -0.43 9.97 18.17
N GLU A 110 -0.88 9.70 19.40
CA GLU A 110 -0.55 8.48 20.13
C GLU A 110 -1.02 7.23 19.37
N PHE A 111 -2.26 7.25 18.86
CA PHE A 111 -2.78 6.16 18.05
C PHE A 111 -1.97 5.95 16.77
N PHE A 112 -1.72 6.99 15.95
CA PHE A 112 -1.01 6.81 14.68
C PHE A 112 0.48 6.50 14.86
N ASN A 113 1.08 6.89 15.98
CA ASN A 113 2.47 6.52 16.31
C ASN A 113 2.61 5.06 16.73
N SER A 114 1.66 4.55 17.53
CA SER A 114 1.65 3.16 18.00
C SER A 114 1.08 2.17 16.97
N HIS A 115 0.16 2.62 16.11
CA HIS A 115 -0.54 1.75 15.19
C HIS A 115 0.35 1.28 14.04
N ARG A 116 0.73 0.01 14.07
CA ARG A 116 1.45 -0.68 12.99
C ARG A 116 0.76 -2.01 12.71
N VAL A 117 0.50 -2.29 11.44
CA VAL A 117 -0.10 -3.54 11.00
C VAL A 117 0.90 -4.26 10.11
N ALA A 118 1.24 -5.51 10.46
CA ALA A 118 2.09 -6.35 9.65
C ALA A 118 1.38 -6.67 8.32
N VAL A 119 1.97 -6.24 7.21
CA VAL A 119 1.46 -6.48 5.87
C VAL A 119 2.55 -7.10 5.01
N HIS A 120 2.16 -8.04 4.15
CA HIS A 120 3.10 -8.62 3.19
C HIS A 120 3.67 -7.53 2.28
N SER A 121 4.96 -7.69 1.98
CA SER A 121 5.68 -6.74 1.13
C SER A 121 5.22 -6.87 -0.32
N ARG A 122 4.98 -5.73 -0.98
CA ARG A 122 4.67 -5.69 -2.40
C ARG A 122 5.96 -5.66 -3.23
N PRO A 123 5.89 -6.06 -4.51
CA PRO A 123 6.96 -5.79 -5.46
C PRO A 123 7.36 -4.31 -5.40
N SER A 124 8.65 -4.02 -5.57
CA SER A 124 9.29 -2.69 -5.52
C SER A 124 9.45 -2.03 -4.14
N ASN A 125 8.86 -2.58 -3.08
CA ASN A 125 9.12 -2.13 -1.70
C ASN A 125 10.52 -2.57 -1.25
N LEU A 126 11.10 -1.84 -0.31
CA LEU A 126 12.35 -2.25 0.34
C LEU A 126 12.10 -3.46 1.24
N ALA A 127 12.97 -4.45 1.18
CA ALA A 127 12.91 -5.61 2.06
C ALA A 127 13.17 -5.17 3.52
N PRO A 128 12.22 -5.39 4.46
CA PRO A 128 12.39 -4.98 5.85
C PRO A 128 13.43 -5.83 6.59
N MET A 129 13.64 -7.07 6.13
CA MET A 129 14.56 -8.04 6.68
C MET A 129 15.25 -8.84 5.58
N SER A 130 16.33 -9.54 5.93
CA SER A 130 16.95 -10.53 5.05
C SER A 130 16.34 -11.90 5.32
N LEU A 131 15.93 -12.62 4.28
CA LEU A 131 15.35 -13.96 4.39
C LEU A 131 16.13 -14.94 3.52
N THR A 132 16.59 -16.04 4.13
CA THR A 132 17.23 -17.17 3.44
C THR A 132 16.46 -18.44 3.78
N LEU A 133 15.95 -19.12 2.76
CA LEU A 133 15.29 -20.41 2.90
C LEU A 133 16.34 -21.49 3.10
N GLN A 134 16.12 -22.35 4.09
CA GLN A 134 16.95 -23.53 4.31
C GLN A 134 16.47 -24.68 3.42
N PRO A 135 17.36 -25.61 3.05
CA PRO A 135 16.98 -26.83 2.34
C PRO A 135 15.88 -27.60 3.09
N GLY A 136 14.90 -28.12 2.36
CA GLY A 136 13.75 -28.81 2.96
C GLY A 136 12.50 -28.76 2.09
N VAL A 137 11.45 -29.42 2.57
CA VAL A 137 10.16 -29.49 1.88
C VAL A 137 9.43 -28.15 1.99
N LEU A 138 8.99 -27.61 0.87
CA LEU A 138 8.26 -26.35 0.78
C LEU A 138 6.74 -26.61 0.82
N GLU A 139 6.22 -26.89 2.02
CA GLU A 139 4.80 -27.29 2.24
C GLU A 139 3.78 -26.23 1.77
N GLY A 140 4.18 -24.95 1.69
CA GLY A 140 3.34 -23.85 1.19
C GLY A 140 3.14 -23.83 -0.34
N PHE A 141 3.78 -24.74 -1.08
CA PHE A 141 3.79 -24.76 -2.54
C PHE A 141 3.28 -26.08 -3.11
N THR A 142 2.53 -25.98 -4.22
CA THR A 142 1.98 -27.15 -4.94
C THR A 142 2.89 -27.59 -6.09
N HIS A 143 2.74 -28.83 -6.58
CA HIS A 143 3.50 -29.36 -7.72
C HIS A 143 3.48 -28.43 -8.95
N ASN A 144 2.32 -27.81 -9.25
CA ASN A 144 2.17 -26.88 -10.39
C ASN A 144 2.99 -25.60 -10.26
N GLN A 145 3.42 -25.26 -9.03
CA GLN A 145 4.25 -24.09 -8.77
C GLN A 145 5.75 -24.39 -8.86
N GLU A 146 6.15 -25.66 -8.97
CA GLU A 146 7.56 -26.04 -9.09
C GLU A 146 8.27 -25.41 -10.31
N PRO A 147 7.69 -25.40 -11.52
CA PRO A 147 8.33 -24.71 -12.65
C PRO A 147 8.49 -23.21 -12.42
N PHE A 148 7.58 -22.60 -11.65
CA PHE A 148 7.70 -21.21 -11.26
C PHE A 148 8.85 -21.02 -10.27
N LEU A 149 8.98 -21.85 -9.24
CA LEU A 149 10.10 -21.82 -8.28
C LEU A 149 11.46 -21.97 -8.98
N ARG A 150 11.57 -22.88 -9.94
CA ARG A 150 12.78 -23.06 -10.76
C ARG A 150 13.11 -21.81 -11.57
N LYS A 151 12.10 -21.14 -12.16
CA LYS A 151 12.29 -19.84 -12.83
C LYS A 151 12.76 -18.73 -11.89
N LEU A 152 12.50 -18.85 -10.58
CA LEU A 152 12.98 -17.88 -9.59
C LEU A 152 14.43 -18.13 -9.18
N GLY A 153 15.06 -19.19 -9.68
CA GLY A 153 16.42 -19.59 -9.30
C GLY A 153 16.48 -20.50 -8.08
N LEU A 154 15.34 -21.00 -7.57
CA LEU A 154 15.36 -22.03 -6.54
C LEU A 154 15.71 -23.37 -7.19
N VAL A 155 16.66 -24.09 -6.59
CA VAL A 155 17.03 -25.44 -7.01
C VAL A 155 16.08 -26.42 -6.32
N THR A 156 14.96 -26.73 -6.97
CA THR A 156 13.88 -27.58 -6.44
C THR A 156 13.78 -28.95 -7.12
N ARG A 157 13.34 -29.94 -6.35
CA ARG A 157 12.94 -31.28 -6.84
C ARG A 157 11.54 -31.59 -6.33
N LEU A 158 10.73 -32.32 -7.09
CA LEU A 158 9.47 -32.85 -6.59
C LEU A 158 9.73 -34.13 -5.78
N LYS A 159 9.39 -34.10 -4.50
CA LYS A 159 9.37 -35.27 -3.63
C LYS A 159 7.95 -35.80 -3.54
N VAL A 160 7.76 -37.09 -3.77
CA VAL A 160 6.44 -37.72 -3.64
C VAL A 160 6.09 -37.80 -2.16
N GLN A 161 5.02 -37.15 -1.75
CA GLN A 161 4.45 -37.25 -0.40
C GLN A 161 2.95 -37.54 -0.52
N ASN A 162 2.46 -38.50 0.27
CA ASN A 162 1.05 -38.92 0.36
C ASN A 162 0.32 -39.15 -1.00
N ALA A 163 0.11 -40.42 -1.35
CA ALA A 163 -0.80 -40.88 -2.41
C ALA A 163 -0.62 -40.23 -3.81
N GLY A 164 0.62 -39.85 -4.19
CA GLY A 164 0.96 -39.46 -5.56
C GLY A 164 1.03 -37.95 -5.84
N CYS A 165 0.86 -37.09 -4.84
CA CYS A 165 1.09 -35.65 -4.99
C CYS A 165 2.57 -35.29 -4.74
N GLY A 166 3.20 -34.60 -5.69
CA GLY A 166 4.56 -34.09 -5.52
C GLY A 166 4.57 -32.78 -4.73
N VAL A 167 5.42 -32.68 -3.70
CA VAL A 167 5.70 -31.43 -2.99
C VAL A 167 7.09 -30.94 -3.39
N PRO A 168 7.28 -29.64 -3.73
CA PRO A 168 8.60 -29.10 -4.03
C PRO A 168 9.51 -29.16 -2.80
N GLU A 169 10.70 -29.74 -2.94
CA GLU A 169 11.78 -29.77 -1.96
C GLU A 169 12.93 -28.90 -2.46
N LEU A 170 13.37 -27.95 -1.64
CA LEU A 170 14.53 -27.10 -1.88
C LEU A 170 15.80 -27.86 -1.53
N LEU A 171 16.74 -27.96 -2.49
CA LEU A 171 17.98 -28.72 -2.31
C LEU A 171 19.11 -27.89 -1.69
N ILE A 172 19.15 -26.58 -1.97
CA ILE A 172 20.25 -25.68 -1.62
C ILE A 172 19.68 -24.44 -0.94
N PRO A 173 20.33 -23.87 0.09
CA PRO A 173 19.86 -22.64 0.71
C PRO A 173 19.71 -21.52 -0.33
N PHE A 174 18.59 -20.79 -0.28
CA PHE A 174 18.29 -19.73 -1.24
C PHE A 174 17.96 -18.42 -0.53
N THR A 175 18.76 -17.37 -0.77
CA THR A 175 18.50 -16.04 -0.24
C THR A 175 17.42 -15.35 -1.06
N VAL A 176 16.21 -15.26 -0.49
CA VAL A 176 15.04 -14.65 -1.14
C VAL A 176 15.24 -13.14 -1.23
N CYS A 177 15.59 -12.48 -0.13
CA CYS A 177 15.80 -11.04 -0.11
C CYS A 177 16.82 -10.64 0.94
N THR A 178 17.45 -9.48 0.75
CA THR A 178 18.36 -8.86 1.71
C THR A 178 17.79 -7.53 2.16
N LYS A 179 17.87 -7.24 3.47
CA LYS A 179 17.39 -6.00 4.07
C LYS A 179 17.86 -4.78 3.27
N GLY A 180 16.93 -3.88 2.96
CA GLY A 180 17.20 -2.64 2.23
C GLY A 180 17.29 -2.76 0.70
N LYS A 181 17.22 -3.96 0.10
CA LYS A 181 17.07 -4.09 -1.37
C LYS A 181 15.61 -4.04 -1.78
N ARG A 182 15.33 -3.50 -2.97
CA ARG A 182 13.98 -3.51 -3.55
C ARG A 182 13.59 -4.94 -3.92
N LEU A 183 12.40 -5.34 -3.48
CA LEU A 183 11.86 -6.66 -3.78
C LEU A 183 11.42 -6.75 -5.24
N THR A 184 11.81 -7.81 -5.93
CA THR A 184 11.24 -8.14 -7.24
C THR A 184 9.82 -8.71 -7.06
N ALA A 185 9.04 -8.76 -8.14
CA ALA A 185 7.69 -9.33 -8.08
C ALA A 185 7.70 -10.78 -7.58
N HIS A 186 8.72 -11.53 -7.99
CA HIS A 186 8.92 -12.91 -7.59
C HIS A 186 9.26 -13.07 -6.10
N GLN A 187 10.14 -12.22 -5.57
CA GLN A 187 10.49 -12.24 -4.14
C GLN A 187 9.28 -11.90 -3.26
N ALA A 188 8.45 -10.93 -3.67
CA ALA A 188 7.21 -10.61 -2.98
C ALA A 188 6.22 -11.78 -2.97
N THR A 189 6.13 -12.54 -4.07
CA THR A 189 5.29 -13.75 -4.15
C THR A 189 5.81 -14.88 -3.26
N LEU A 190 7.14 -15.06 -3.16
CA LEU A 190 7.72 -16.03 -2.22
C LEU A 190 7.40 -15.65 -0.78
N LEU A 191 7.56 -14.38 -0.40
CA LEU A 191 7.24 -13.87 0.94
C LEU A 191 5.75 -13.98 1.34
N LEU A 192 4.86 -14.30 0.39
CA LEU A 192 3.45 -14.55 0.68
C LEU A 192 3.16 -16.02 1.07
N ARG A 193 4.08 -16.93 0.78
CA ARG A 193 3.88 -18.39 0.83
C ARG A 193 4.94 -19.12 1.66
N VAL A 194 5.93 -18.39 2.16
CA VAL A 194 6.92 -18.81 3.15
C VAL A 194 6.46 -18.28 4.50
#